data_AF-A0A522L959-F1
#
_entry.id   AF-A0A522L959-F1
#
_cell.length_a   1.000
_cell.length_b   1.000
_cell.length_c   1.000
_cell.angle_alpha   90.00
_cell.angle_beta   90.00
_cell.angle_gamma   90.00
#
_symmetry.space_group_name_H-M   'P 1'
#
loop_
_entity.id
_entity.type
_entity.pdbx_description
1 polymer ?
#
loop_
_entity_poly.entity_id
_entity_poly.type
_entity_poly.pdbx_seq_one_letter_code
_entity_poly.pdbx_strand_id
1 'polypeptide(L)'
;MPALPTDSPFLCAASVEAWDAWFRWRDAKRLHDVSIEDTWQRIATALAAAEPHAGRVRWLNRFVEDMAQWRVLPDERLYQLGTGTLALRSGPLHATLNAACFVSRPGTPSAFSDYGAVARSAGLALRLLDDALLLVGRTDTHVRIGIMGIADALALLGLDYASAAACDTARRFAEALDEGCRQANHELAMARGATASLRGETPLTVTRRYPSPAVRRSGVPHRWRYRSITAIDSQRRLALLANDVSDALDPLPAGRRSHRIDAPGGARLVLSPGYAATVLQHSAPIAADPAAAGDSAVWQAQLRLRAALQPQIDKPIDYPLALAASPTADLRQQVEALARQMAVATPRWPLMLAARSSAQQPTHPS
;
A
#
# COMPACT_ATOMS: atom_id res chain seq x y z
N MET A 1 -5.61 21.85 20.74
CA MET A 1 -5.11 21.18 19.52
C MET A 1 -3.71 20.68 19.83
N PRO A 2 -3.35 19.43 19.56
CA PRO A 2 -1.95 19.07 19.58
C PRO A 2 -1.26 19.87 18.48
N ALA A 3 -0.15 20.54 18.81
CA ALA A 3 0.67 21.23 17.82
C ALA A 3 1.25 20.18 16.87
N LEU A 4 1.00 20.34 15.57
CA LEU A 4 1.64 19.54 14.54
C LEU A 4 3.14 19.86 14.52
N PRO A 5 4.03 18.88 14.28
CA PRO A 5 5.46 19.14 14.11
C PRO A 5 5.68 20.24 13.05
N THR A 6 6.60 21.15 13.31
CA THR A 6 6.92 22.29 12.42
C THR A 6 7.72 21.90 11.17
N ASP A 7 8.19 20.64 11.09
CA ASP A 7 8.93 20.12 9.95
C ASP A 7 8.02 19.26 9.07
N SER A 8 8.14 19.46 7.75
CA SER A 8 7.40 18.67 6.76
C SER A 8 7.70 17.17 6.93
N PRO A 9 6.69 16.28 6.83
CA PRO A 9 6.88 14.84 6.94
C PRO A 9 7.46 14.23 5.66
N PHE A 10 7.79 15.07 4.66
CA PHE A 10 8.43 14.64 3.43
C PHE A 10 9.95 14.58 3.58
N LEU A 11 10.53 13.45 3.19
CA LEU A 11 11.96 13.18 3.20
C LEU A 11 12.63 13.53 1.85
N CYS A 12 11.86 13.66 0.78
CA CYS A 12 12.39 14.02 -0.54
C CYS A 12 11.47 14.96 -1.33
N ALA A 13 12.07 15.80 -2.18
CA ALA A 13 11.36 16.78 -3.00
C ALA A 13 10.41 16.12 -4.02
N ALA A 14 10.74 14.92 -4.51
CA ALA A 14 9.89 14.20 -5.46
C ALA A 14 8.50 13.89 -4.87
N SER A 15 8.44 13.58 -3.57
CA SER A 15 7.17 13.32 -2.87
C SER A 15 6.35 14.58 -2.64
N VAL A 16 7.02 15.72 -2.35
CA VAL A 16 6.36 17.03 -2.25
C VAL A 16 5.72 17.40 -3.58
N GLU A 17 6.47 17.28 -4.67
CA GLU A 17 6.00 17.57 -6.04
C GLU A 17 4.88 16.62 -6.46
N ALA A 18 4.98 15.33 -6.11
CA ALA A 18 3.95 14.34 -6.38
C ALA A 18 2.65 14.66 -5.62
N TRP A 19 2.75 15.00 -4.33
CA TRP A 19 1.60 15.45 -3.55
C TRP A 19 0.95 16.69 -4.15
N ASP A 20 1.74 17.73 -4.46
CA ASP A 20 1.24 18.96 -5.05
C ASP A 20 0.53 18.68 -6.37
N ALA A 21 1.15 17.91 -7.26
CA ALA A 21 0.60 17.63 -8.59
C ALA A 21 -0.66 16.77 -8.58
N TRP A 22 -0.75 15.79 -7.67
CA TRP A 22 -1.73 14.70 -7.79
C TRP A 22 -2.83 14.69 -6.74
N PHE A 23 -2.55 15.20 -5.54
CA PHE A 23 -3.37 14.94 -4.36
C PHE A 23 -3.77 16.21 -3.61
N ARG A 24 -3.02 17.30 -3.75
CA ARG A 24 -3.28 18.57 -3.05
C ARG A 24 -4.53 19.24 -3.59
N TRP A 25 -5.49 19.51 -2.71
CA TRP A 25 -6.75 20.15 -3.09
C TRP A 25 -6.60 21.66 -3.31
N ARG A 26 -7.09 22.10 -4.46
CA ARG A 26 -7.17 23.49 -4.92
C ARG A 26 -8.44 23.70 -5.74
N ASP A 27 -9.03 24.88 -5.70
CA ASP A 27 -10.12 25.31 -6.60
C ASP A 27 -9.70 26.59 -7.33
N ALA A 28 -9.75 26.59 -8.66
CA ALA A 28 -9.40 27.69 -9.58
C ALA A 28 -8.14 28.52 -9.26
N LYS A 29 -8.18 29.33 -8.20
CA LYS A 29 -7.08 30.19 -7.70
C LYS A 29 -6.78 30.04 -6.21
N ARG A 30 -7.59 29.29 -5.46
CA ARG A 30 -7.46 29.09 -4.02
C ARG A 30 -6.87 27.72 -3.71
N LEU A 31 -5.80 27.74 -2.93
CA LEU A 31 -5.25 26.56 -2.31
C LEU A 31 -6.03 26.26 -1.02
N HIS A 32 -6.54 25.03 -0.89
CA HIS A 32 -7.28 24.61 0.31
C HIS A 32 -6.41 23.82 1.27
N ASP A 33 -5.66 22.85 0.75
CA ASP A 33 -4.68 22.11 1.54
C ASP A 33 -3.33 22.85 1.46
N VAL A 34 -2.94 23.57 2.51
CA VAL A 34 -1.65 24.28 2.56
C VAL A 34 -0.51 23.31 2.83
N SER A 35 -0.77 22.29 3.63
CA SER A 35 0.14 21.23 4.03
C SER A 35 -0.46 19.84 3.78
N ILE A 36 0.37 18.79 3.79
CA ILE A 36 -0.13 17.41 3.68
C ILE A 36 -0.96 17.04 4.92
N GLU A 37 -0.66 17.64 6.07
CA GLU A 37 -1.44 17.53 7.29
C GLU A 37 -2.88 18.03 7.09
N ASP A 38 -3.08 19.11 6.34
CA ASP A 38 -4.43 19.59 5.97
C ASP A 38 -5.17 18.55 5.13
N THR A 39 -4.48 17.91 4.18
CA THR A 39 -5.04 16.79 3.40
C THR A 39 -5.48 15.65 4.32
N TRP A 40 -4.65 15.23 5.28
CA TRP A 40 -4.99 14.18 6.25
C TRP A 40 -6.15 14.56 7.15
N GLN A 41 -6.13 15.78 7.68
CA GLN A 41 -7.18 16.29 8.55
C GLN A 41 -8.53 16.32 7.82
N ARG A 42 -8.54 16.77 6.56
CA ARG A 42 -9.75 16.81 5.72
C ARG A 42 -10.30 15.41 5.45
N ILE A 43 -9.45 14.48 5.01
CA ILE A 43 -9.84 13.10 4.71
C ILE A 43 -10.37 12.41 5.98
N ALA A 44 -9.64 12.50 7.10
CA ALA A 44 -10.02 11.89 8.37
C ALA A 44 -11.33 12.47 8.93
N THR A 45 -11.53 13.79 8.82
CA THR A 45 -12.78 14.45 9.24
C THR A 45 -13.96 13.95 8.43
N ALA A 46 -13.80 13.83 7.11
CA ALA A 46 -14.85 13.31 6.24
C ALA A 46 -15.20 11.85 6.58
N LEU A 47 -14.19 10.98 6.74
CA LEU A 47 -14.37 9.58 7.13
C LEU A 47 -15.10 9.43 8.47
N ALA A 48 -14.66 10.18 9.48
CA ALA A 48 -15.25 10.12 10.82
C ALA A 48 -16.72 10.58 10.85
N ALA A 49 -17.25 11.25 9.81
CA ALA A 49 -18.66 11.58 9.73
C ALA A 49 -19.57 10.34 9.61
N ALA A 50 -19.05 9.21 9.08
CA ALA A 50 -19.74 7.93 9.03
C ALA A 50 -19.89 7.26 10.41
N GLU A 51 -19.12 7.70 11.39
CA GLU A 51 -19.13 7.15 12.74
C GLU A 51 -20.24 7.77 13.61
N PRO A 52 -20.75 7.03 14.61
CA PRO A 52 -21.66 7.59 15.62
C PRO A 52 -21.02 8.79 16.33
N HIS A 53 -21.84 9.78 16.70
CA HIS A 53 -21.37 11.05 17.27
C HIS A 53 -20.35 10.86 18.42
N ALA A 54 -20.61 9.93 19.34
CA ALA A 54 -19.73 9.65 20.47
C ALA A 54 -18.34 9.09 20.09
N GLY A 55 -18.20 8.49 18.90
CA GLY A 55 -16.96 7.89 18.42
C GLY A 55 -16.17 8.76 17.44
N ARG A 56 -16.76 9.82 16.88
CA ARG A 56 -16.16 10.58 15.76
C ARG A 56 -14.77 11.12 16.06
N VAL A 57 -14.60 11.77 17.22
CA VAL A 57 -13.31 12.35 17.63
C VAL A 57 -12.24 11.28 17.78
N ARG A 58 -12.61 10.12 18.36
CA ARG A 58 -11.69 8.99 18.52
C ARG A 58 -11.21 8.48 17.16
N TRP A 59 -12.13 8.28 16.21
CA TRP A 59 -11.79 7.73 14.90
C TRP A 59 -11.01 8.71 14.04
N LEU A 60 -11.41 9.98 14.03
CA LEU A 60 -10.66 11.06 13.40
C LEU A 60 -9.21 11.06 13.87
N ASN A 61 -8.97 11.08 15.19
CA ASN A 61 -7.61 11.13 15.73
C ASN A 61 -6.77 9.92 15.28
N ARG A 62 -7.35 8.72 15.30
CA ARG A 62 -6.66 7.51 14.84
C ARG A 62 -6.34 7.54 13.35
N PHE A 63 -7.28 7.98 12.51
CA PHE A 63 -7.06 8.10 11.08
C PHE A 63 -5.95 9.12 10.77
N VAL A 64 -5.97 10.29 11.42
CA VAL A 64 -4.92 11.29 11.27
C VAL A 64 -3.56 10.74 11.69
N GLU A 65 -3.48 10.07 12.85
CA GLU A 65 -2.22 9.53 13.39
C GLU A 65 -1.53 8.57 12.39
N ASP A 66 -2.24 7.57 11.88
CA ASP A 66 -1.65 6.57 10.98
C ASP A 66 -1.35 7.14 9.58
N MET A 67 -2.19 8.05 9.05
CA MET A 67 -1.92 8.68 7.75
C MET A 67 -0.75 9.68 7.84
N ALA A 68 -0.69 10.49 8.89
CA ALA A 68 0.38 11.46 9.11
C ALA A 68 1.75 10.80 9.33
N GLN A 69 1.77 9.56 9.84
CA GLN A 69 2.99 8.74 9.97
C GLN A 69 3.29 7.88 8.74
N TRP A 70 2.57 8.07 7.63
CA TRP A 70 2.69 7.27 6.41
C TRP A 70 2.43 5.76 6.60
N ARG A 71 1.85 5.35 7.74
CA ARG A 71 1.59 3.93 8.05
C ARG A 71 0.47 3.36 7.21
N VAL A 72 -0.59 4.14 7.00
CA VAL A 72 -1.75 3.78 6.19
C VAL A 72 -1.91 4.81 5.08
N LEU A 73 -1.93 4.34 3.84
CA LEU A 73 -2.23 5.17 2.68
C LEU A 73 -3.57 4.75 2.09
N PRO A 74 -4.57 5.64 2.09
CA PRO A 74 -5.87 5.33 1.50
C PRO A 74 -5.81 5.33 -0.03
N ASP A 75 -6.83 4.75 -0.66
CA ASP A 75 -7.04 4.77 -2.11
C ASP A 75 -6.87 6.19 -2.66
N GLU A 76 -6.22 6.33 -3.83
CA GLU A 76 -6.05 7.62 -4.49
C GLU A 76 -7.38 8.38 -4.68
N ARG A 77 -8.49 7.64 -4.87
CA ARG A 77 -9.83 8.24 -5.01
C ARG A 77 -10.32 8.90 -3.71
N LEU A 78 -9.85 8.46 -2.55
CA LEU A 78 -10.27 9.00 -1.25
C LEU A 78 -9.63 10.35 -0.92
N TYR A 79 -8.61 10.78 -1.67
CA TYR A 79 -8.03 12.12 -1.52
C TYR A 79 -9.01 13.24 -1.89
N GLN A 80 -10.11 12.92 -2.58
CA GLN A 80 -11.20 13.85 -2.89
C GLN A 80 -12.25 13.97 -1.75
N LEU A 81 -12.14 13.20 -0.67
CA LEU A 81 -13.10 13.29 0.45
C LEU A 81 -13.09 14.69 1.09
N GLY A 82 -14.27 15.23 1.39
CA GLY A 82 -14.38 16.56 2.01
C GLY A 82 -14.16 17.75 1.05
N THR A 83 -13.93 17.51 -0.24
CA THR A 83 -13.81 18.57 -1.27
C THR A 83 -15.15 18.93 -1.92
N GLY A 84 -16.20 18.13 -1.70
CA GLY A 84 -17.51 18.27 -2.34
C GLY A 84 -17.65 17.55 -3.69
N THR A 85 -16.59 16.97 -4.24
CA THR A 85 -16.58 16.35 -5.59
C THR A 85 -16.34 14.84 -5.59
N LEU A 86 -16.70 14.13 -4.51
CA LEU A 86 -16.42 12.70 -4.42
C LEU A 86 -17.25 11.87 -5.42
N ALA A 87 -16.56 11.31 -6.42
CA ALA A 87 -17.13 10.33 -7.35
C ALA A 87 -16.33 9.03 -7.27
N LEU A 88 -16.70 8.14 -6.35
CA LEU A 88 -16.09 6.80 -6.26
C LEU A 88 -16.63 5.92 -7.39
N ARG A 89 -15.89 5.88 -8.52
CA ARG A 89 -16.12 4.96 -9.64
C ARG A 89 -16.21 3.50 -9.17
N SER A 90 -16.83 2.66 -10.00
CA SER A 90 -16.99 1.22 -9.79
C SER A 90 -15.67 0.50 -9.50
N GLY A 91 -15.72 -0.57 -8.71
CA GLY A 91 -14.57 -1.40 -8.33
C GLY A 91 -14.16 -1.23 -6.85
N PRO A 92 -13.51 -2.23 -6.25
CA PRO A 92 -13.21 -2.25 -4.81
C PRO A 92 -12.26 -1.11 -4.42
N LEU A 93 -12.44 -0.57 -3.22
CA LEU A 93 -11.52 0.41 -2.64
C LEU A 93 -10.25 -0.27 -2.13
N HIS A 94 -9.14 0.46 -2.18
CA HIS A 94 -7.83 0.00 -1.74
C HIS A 94 -7.28 0.84 -0.57
N ALA A 95 -6.54 0.22 0.32
CA ALA A 95 -5.62 0.90 1.23
C ALA A 95 -4.35 0.06 1.31
N THR A 96 -3.20 0.69 1.53
CA THR A 96 -1.93 -0.03 1.64
C THR A 96 -1.15 0.45 2.85
N LEU A 97 -0.47 -0.48 3.51
CA LEU A 97 0.40 -0.20 4.63
C LEU A 97 1.83 0.02 4.12
N ASN A 98 2.56 0.97 4.72
CA ASN A 98 3.98 1.12 4.47
C ASN A 98 4.80 0.30 5.49
N ALA A 99 5.37 -0.83 5.07
CA ALA A 99 6.14 -1.71 5.94
C ALA A 99 7.32 -1.00 6.62
N ALA A 100 7.96 -0.05 5.94
CA ALA A 100 9.13 0.65 6.44
C ALA A 100 8.82 1.54 7.66
N CYS A 101 7.58 2.05 7.76
CA CYS A 101 7.11 2.86 8.90
C CYS A 101 6.90 2.06 10.19
N PHE A 102 7.03 0.73 10.14
CA PHE A 102 6.92 -0.15 11.30
C PHE A 102 8.29 -0.68 11.77
N VAL A 103 9.39 -0.27 11.13
CA VAL A 103 10.75 -0.60 11.56
C VAL A 103 11.20 0.39 12.64
N SER A 104 11.58 -0.14 13.80
CA SER A 104 12.16 0.61 14.90
C SER A 104 13.67 0.51 14.89
N ARG A 105 14.34 1.61 15.26
CA ARG A 105 15.82 1.74 15.28
C ARG A 105 16.45 1.36 13.93
N PRO A 106 15.97 1.95 12.82
CA PRO A 106 16.44 1.62 11.48
C PRO A 106 17.95 1.77 11.34
N GLY A 107 18.60 0.88 10.60
CA GLY A 107 20.04 0.95 10.40
C GLY A 107 20.86 0.67 11.66
N THR A 108 20.32 -0.06 12.64
CA THR A 108 21.10 -0.53 13.79
C THR A 108 21.05 -2.04 13.92
N PRO A 109 22.03 -2.70 14.58
CA PRO A 109 21.95 -4.12 14.90
C PRO A 109 20.75 -4.51 15.78
N SER A 110 20.09 -3.53 16.41
CA SER A 110 18.89 -3.69 17.24
C SER A 110 17.59 -3.37 16.49
N ALA A 111 17.65 -3.20 15.17
CA ALA A 111 16.48 -2.92 14.34
C ALA A 111 15.47 -4.07 14.41
N PHE A 112 14.18 -3.72 14.51
CA PHE A 112 13.09 -4.72 14.54
C PHE A 112 11.79 -4.14 13.98
N SER A 113 10.91 -5.01 13.49
CA SER A 113 9.57 -4.61 13.04
C SER A 113 8.52 -4.78 14.14
N ASP A 114 7.69 -3.76 14.36
CA ASP A 114 6.50 -3.85 15.23
C ASP A 114 5.31 -4.43 14.45
N TYR A 115 5.23 -5.75 14.40
CA TYR A 115 4.11 -6.48 13.78
C TYR A 115 2.77 -6.24 14.49
N GLY A 116 2.79 -5.87 15.78
CA GLY A 116 1.57 -5.49 16.50
C GLY A 116 1.00 -4.18 15.96
N ALA A 117 1.85 -3.20 15.66
CA ALA A 117 1.44 -1.96 15.00
C ALA A 117 0.91 -2.22 13.59
N VAL A 118 1.54 -3.11 12.82
CA VAL A 118 1.04 -3.52 11.48
C VAL A 118 -0.40 -4.03 11.59
N ALA A 119 -0.69 -4.94 12.52
CA ALA A 119 -2.04 -5.47 12.71
C ALA A 119 -3.05 -4.38 13.13
N ARG A 120 -2.67 -3.45 14.02
CA ARG A 120 -3.54 -2.33 14.42
C ARG A 120 -3.84 -1.39 13.25
N SER A 121 -2.84 -1.06 12.44
CA SER A 121 -2.99 -0.21 11.25
C SER A 121 -3.79 -0.89 10.16
N ALA A 122 -3.64 -2.20 9.98
CA ALA A 122 -4.45 -2.98 9.03
C ALA A 122 -5.93 -2.98 9.41
N GLY A 123 -6.24 -3.16 10.69
CA GLY A 123 -7.61 -3.03 11.19
C GLY A 123 -8.17 -1.63 11.04
N LEU A 124 -7.35 -0.59 11.23
CA LEU A 124 -7.74 0.80 11.00
C LEU A 124 -8.01 1.08 9.51
N ALA A 125 -7.16 0.58 8.61
CA ALA A 125 -7.33 0.71 7.17
C ALA A 125 -8.65 0.06 6.71
N LEU A 126 -9.03 -1.10 7.26
CA LEU A 126 -10.31 -1.73 6.94
C LEU A 126 -11.50 -0.87 7.35
N ARG A 127 -11.44 -0.30 8.55
CA ARG A 127 -12.49 0.58 9.05
C ARG A 127 -12.58 1.87 8.25
N LEU A 128 -11.44 2.45 7.86
CA LEU A 128 -11.36 3.60 6.97
C LEU A 128 -12.08 3.33 5.64
N LEU A 129 -11.84 2.17 5.02
CA LEU A 129 -12.53 1.81 3.78
C LEU A 129 -14.04 1.56 3.98
N ASP A 130 -14.44 0.95 5.11
CA ASP A 130 -15.86 0.76 5.44
C ASP A 130 -16.58 2.10 5.63
N ASP A 131 -15.96 3.05 6.34
CA ASP A 131 -16.48 4.41 6.51
C ASP A 131 -16.62 5.13 5.17
N ALA A 132 -15.61 5.04 4.30
CA ALA A 132 -15.67 5.62 2.96
C ALA A 132 -16.84 5.07 2.13
N LEU A 133 -17.08 3.75 2.19
CA LEU A 133 -18.19 3.11 1.49
C LEU A 133 -19.55 3.55 2.03
N LEU A 134 -19.67 3.70 3.35
CA LEU A 134 -20.90 4.20 3.99
C LEU A 134 -21.23 5.63 3.55
N LEU A 135 -20.23 6.52 3.47
CA LEU A 135 -20.43 7.91 3.05
C LEU A 135 -21.00 8.03 1.64
N VAL A 136 -20.67 7.08 0.75
CA VAL A 136 -21.16 7.07 -0.63
C VAL A 136 -22.33 6.11 -0.84
N GLY A 137 -22.86 5.51 0.24
CA GLY A 137 -23.99 4.58 0.16
C GLY A 137 -23.70 3.29 -0.62
N ARG A 138 -22.44 2.85 -0.70
CA ARG A 138 -22.04 1.62 -1.40
C ARG A 138 -22.03 0.43 -0.46
N THR A 139 -22.52 -0.71 -0.95
CA THR A 139 -22.49 -2.00 -0.23
C THR A 139 -21.59 -2.97 -0.97
N ASP A 140 -20.28 -2.78 -0.85
CA ASP A 140 -19.30 -3.67 -1.47
C ASP A 140 -19.07 -4.91 -0.59
N THR A 141 -18.85 -6.07 -1.21
CA THR A 141 -18.50 -7.32 -0.50
C THR A 141 -17.01 -7.59 -0.46
N HIS A 142 -16.21 -6.74 -1.12
CA HIS A 142 -14.78 -6.88 -1.28
C HIS A 142 -14.13 -5.51 -1.11
N VAL A 143 -13.05 -5.48 -0.35
CA VAL A 143 -12.11 -4.36 -0.29
C VAL A 143 -10.71 -4.91 -0.49
N ARG A 144 -9.73 -4.03 -0.62
CA ARG A 144 -8.33 -4.41 -0.80
C ARG A 144 -7.50 -3.72 0.27
N ILE A 145 -6.76 -4.49 1.04
CA ILE A 145 -5.76 -3.98 1.98
C ILE A 145 -4.45 -4.70 1.68
N GLY A 146 -3.46 -3.91 1.28
CA GLY A 146 -2.15 -4.39 0.87
C GLY A 146 -1.02 -3.88 1.76
N ILE A 147 0.19 -4.19 1.33
CA ILE A 147 1.42 -3.66 1.92
C ILE A 147 2.39 -3.29 0.79
N MET A 148 3.17 -2.23 1.02
CA MET A 148 4.29 -1.81 0.19
C MET A 148 5.49 -1.48 1.06
N GLY A 149 6.63 -1.15 0.44
CA GLY A 149 7.86 -0.84 1.17
C GLY A 149 8.52 -2.03 1.82
N ILE A 150 8.26 -3.25 1.34
CA ILE A 150 8.92 -4.46 1.87
C ILE A 150 10.43 -4.37 1.67
N ALA A 151 10.92 -3.95 0.51
CA ALA A 151 12.35 -3.85 0.27
C ALA A 151 13.01 -2.77 1.14
N ASP A 152 12.34 -1.64 1.37
CA ASP A 152 12.82 -0.64 2.32
C ASP A 152 12.86 -1.20 3.75
N ALA A 153 11.80 -1.87 4.21
CA ALA A 153 11.79 -2.46 5.55
C ALA A 153 12.94 -3.46 5.73
N LEU A 154 13.22 -4.29 4.73
CA LEU A 154 14.35 -5.22 4.75
C LEU A 154 15.69 -4.49 4.82
N ALA A 155 15.89 -3.44 4.02
CA ALA A 155 17.11 -2.64 4.06
C ALA A 155 17.30 -1.93 5.42
N LEU A 156 16.23 -1.38 6.00
CA LEU A 156 16.26 -0.76 7.32
C LEU A 156 16.58 -1.76 8.45
N LEU A 157 16.26 -3.04 8.25
CA LEU A 157 16.60 -4.15 9.15
C LEU A 157 18.01 -4.73 8.86
N GLY A 158 18.71 -4.25 7.84
CA GLY A 158 20.01 -4.79 7.41
C GLY A 158 19.92 -6.19 6.78
N LEU A 159 18.77 -6.55 6.19
CA LEU A 159 18.55 -7.86 5.56
C LEU A 159 18.77 -7.79 4.05
N ASP A 160 19.52 -8.77 3.52
CA ASP A 160 19.63 -8.99 2.08
C ASP A 160 18.27 -9.42 1.50
N TYR A 161 17.85 -8.74 0.42
CA TYR A 161 16.56 -8.91 -0.22
C TYR A 161 16.31 -10.35 -0.75
N ALA A 162 17.36 -11.05 -1.16
CA ALA A 162 17.30 -12.42 -1.67
C ALA A 162 17.44 -13.49 -0.57
N SER A 163 17.67 -13.10 0.69
CA SER A 163 17.87 -14.04 1.80
C SER A 163 16.60 -14.75 2.26
N ALA A 164 16.78 -15.90 2.92
CA ALA A 164 15.69 -16.59 3.63
C ALA A 164 15.08 -15.72 4.74
N ALA A 165 15.92 -14.95 5.45
CA ALA A 165 15.48 -14.01 6.48
C ALA A 165 14.56 -12.91 5.93
N ALA A 166 14.78 -12.46 4.69
CA ALA A 166 13.87 -11.55 4.01
C ALA A 166 12.50 -12.16 3.76
N CYS A 167 12.45 -13.42 3.32
CA CYS A 167 11.20 -14.16 3.13
C CYS A 167 10.44 -14.34 4.44
N ASP A 168 11.13 -14.68 5.53
CA ASP A 168 10.52 -14.81 6.86
C ASP A 168 9.98 -13.49 7.39
N THR A 169 10.75 -12.40 7.26
CA THR A 169 10.31 -11.05 7.65
C THR A 169 9.05 -10.65 6.88
N ALA A 170 9.04 -10.86 5.56
CA ALA A 170 7.95 -10.47 4.70
C ALA A 170 6.68 -11.33 4.95
N ARG A 171 6.84 -12.63 5.24
CA ARG A 171 5.75 -13.50 5.74
C ARG A 171 5.14 -12.96 7.04
N ARG A 172 5.96 -12.56 8.02
CA ARG A 172 5.46 -12.01 9.30
C ARG A 172 4.68 -10.70 9.12
N PHE A 173 5.07 -9.86 8.16
CA PHE A 173 4.27 -8.69 7.79
C PHE A 173 2.90 -9.09 7.24
N ALA A 174 2.83 -10.08 6.36
CA ALA A 174 1.57 -10.56 5.79
C ALA A 174 0.68 -11.25 6.85
N GLU A 175 1.27 -11.98 7.80
CA GLU A 175 0.56 -12.55 8.95
C GLU A 175 -0.08 -11.46 9.82
N ALA A 176 0.66 -10.39 10.13
CA ALA A 176 0.14 -9.27 10.89
C ALA A 176 -0.94 -8.48 10.15
N LEU A 177 -0.74 -8.24 8.84
CA LEU A 177 -1.72 -7.61 7.96
C LEU A 177 -3.04 -8.40 7.96
N ASP A 178 -2.95 -9.71 7.71
CA ASP A 178 -4.08 -10.62 7.69
C ASP A 178 -4.79 -10.62 9.04
N GLU A 179 -4.08 -10.84 10.16
CA GLU A 179 -4.64 -10.83 11.52
C GLU A 179 -5.42 -9.55 11.84
N GLY A 180 -4.83 -8.38 11.55
CA GLY A 180 -5.46 -7.09 11.77
C GLY A 180 -6.74 -6.88 10.95
N CYS A 181 -6.68 -7.19 9.66
CA CYS A 181 -7.84 -7.13 8.75
C CYS A 181 -8.97 -8.04 9.25
N ARG A 182 -8.60 -9.26 9.60
CA ARG A 182 -9.49 -10.32 10.04
C ARG A 182 -10.19 -9.98 11.37
N GLN A 183 -9.47 -9.46 12.35
CA GLN A 183 -10.03 -8.99 13.62
C GLN A 183 -11.01 -7.81 13.39
N ALA A 184 -10.60 -6.80 12.61
CA ALA A 184 -11.46 -5.66 12.31
C ALA A 184 -12.70 -6.04 11.49
N ASN A 185 -12.60 -7.02 10.60
CA ASN A 185 -13.74 -7.52 9.81
C ASN A 185 -14.82 -8.11 10.73
N HIS A 186 -14.40 -8.84 11.76
CA HIS A 186 -15.30 -9.37 12.79
C HIS A 186 -15.93 -8.24 13.62
N GLU A 187 -15.13 -7.30 14.11
CA GLU A 187 -15.62 -6.15 14.89
C GLU A 187 -16.65 -5.30 14.11
N LEU A 188 -16.37 -5.02 12.83
CA LEU A 188 -17.29 -4.29 11.96
C LEU A 188 -18.57 -5.08 11.71
N ALA A 189 -18.49 -6.40 11.54
CA ALA A 189 -19.67 -7.23 11.36
C ALA A 189 -20.57 -7.25 12.60
N MET A 190 -19.97 -7.21 13.79
CA MET A 190 -20.72 -7.11 15.05
C MET A 190 -21.34 -5.71 15.24
N ALA A 191 -20.61 -4.65 14.88
CA ALA A 191 -21.08 -3.28 15.06
C ALA A 191 -22.09 -2.82 14.00
N ARG A 192 -21.94 -3.27 12.74
CA ARG A 192 -22.67 -2.75 11.57
C ARG A 192 -23.44 -3.82 10.79
N GLY A 193 -23.40 -5.06 11.26
CA GLY A 193 -23.97 -6.21 10.57
C GLY A 193 -23.13 -6.70 9.41
N ALA A 194 -23.39 -7.93 8.96
CA ALA A 194 -22.83 -8.47 7.72
C ALA A 194 -23.41 -7.74 6.50
N THR A 195 -22.62 -7.58 5.43
CA THR A 195 -23.17 -7.11 4.15
C THR A 195 -24.24 -8.08 3.64
N ALA A 196 -25.30 -7.56 3.02
CA ALA A 196 -26.55 -8.27 2.71
C ALA A 196 -26.40 -9.62 1.97
N SER A 197 -25.29 -9.82 1.25
CA SER A 197 -24.98 -10.97 0.40
C SER A 197 -24.19 -12.11 1.09
N LEU A 198 -23.93 -12.04 2.40
CA LEU A 198 -23.28 -13.12 3.17
C LEU A 198 -24.27 -13.95 4.01
N ARG A 199 -25.58 -13.79 3.81
CA ARG A 199 -26.60 -14.64 4.45
C ARG A 199 -26.62 -16.02 3.76
N GLY A 200 -26.06 -17.03 4.41
CA GLY A 200 -26.37 -18.44 4.11
C GLY A 200 -25.26 -19.28 3.46
N GLU A 201 -24.14 -18.70 3.02
CA GLU A 201 -23.04 -19.47 2.41
C GLU A 201 -21.67 -19.07 2.98
N THR A 202 -20.90 -20.05 3.44
CA THR A 202 -19.50 -19.89 3.87
C THR A 202 -18.60 -19.94 2.62
N PRO A 203 -17.93 -18.86 2.22
CA PRO A 203 -17.03 -18.90 1.08
C PRO A 203 -15.85 -19.87 1.31
N LEU A 204 -15.45 -20.62 0.28
CA LEU A 204 -14.34 -21.60 0.36
C LEU A 204 -12.97 -21.00 0.72
N THR A 205 -12.76 -19.70 0.52
CA THR A 205 -11.57 -18.99 1.04
C THR A 205 -11.66 -18.71 2.54
N VAL A 206 -12.87 -18.60 3.09
CA VAL A 206 -13.14 -18.36 4.52
C VAL A 206 -12.88 -19.62 5.35
N THR A 207 -12.98 -20.82 4.77
CA THR A 207 -12.69 -22.09 5.49
C THR A 207 -11.21 -22.32 5.76
N ARG A 208 -10.29 -21.66 5.03
CA ARG A 208 -8.84 -21.90 5.15
C ARG A 208 -8.12 -21.05 6.21
N ARG A 209 -8.71 -19.95 6.69
CA ARG A 209 -8.01 -18.93 7.51
C ARG A 209 -8.65 -18.55 8.84
N TYR A 210 -9.69 -19.23 9.34
CA TYR A 210 -10.25 -18.89 10.66
C TYR A 210 -11.08 -19.99 11.37
N PRO A 211 -11.26 -19.97 12.72
CA PRO A 211 -11.06 -18.86 13.69
C PRO A 211 -9.81 -18.98 14.59
N SER A 212 -9.32 -17.86 15.13
CA SER A 212 -8.30 -17.87 16.20
C SER A 212 -8.84 -18.61 17.42
N PRO A 213 -7.99 -19.17 18.30
CA PRO A 213 -8.45 -19.93 19.47
C PRO A 213 -9.42 -19.15 20.37
N ALA A 214 -9.27 -17.82 20.47
CA ALA A 214 -10.15 -16.96 21.25
C ALA A 214 -11.56 -16.83 20.63
N VAL A 215 -11.63 -16.69 19.29
CA VAL A 215 -12.90 -16.56 18.55
C VAL A 215 -13.63 -17.91 18.47
N ARG A 216 -12.89 -19.03 18.42
CA ARG A 216 -13.48 -20.38 18.55
C ARG A 216 -14.17 -20.61 19.90
N ARG A 217 -13.62 -20.04 20.99
CA ARG A 217 -14.12 -20.24 22.35
C ARG A 217 -15.40 -19.45 22.67
N SER A 218 -15.77 -18.44 21.89
CA SER A 218 -16.89 -17.55 22.23
C SER A 218 -18.27 -18.13 21.89
N GLY A 219 -18.37 -19.17 21.04
CA GLY A 219 -19.64 -19.83 20.70
C GLY A 219 -20.65 -18.97 19.91
N VAL A 220 -20.30 -17.72 19.58
CA VAL A 220 -21.18 -16.78 18.84
C VAL A 220 -21.14 -17.11 17.34
N PRO A 221 -22.29 -17.16 16.64
CA PRO A 221 -22.33 -17.34 15.18
C PRO A 221 -21.44 -16.28 14.52
N HIS A 222 -20.43 -16.71 13.75
CA HIS A 222 -19.47 -15.80 13.16
C HIS A 222 -20.16 -14.93 12.10
N ARG A 223 -20.08 -13.60 12.28
CA ARG A 223 -20.56 -12.60 11.32
C ARG A 223 -19.36 -11.98 10.62
N TRP A 224 -19.48 -11.78 9.31
CA TRP A 224 -18.44 -11.25 8.43
C TRP A 224 -18.93 -9.97 7.77
N ARG A 225 -18.11 -8.93 7.73
CA ARG A 225 -18.43 -7.68 7.01
C ARG A 225 -18.06 -7.80 5.53
N TYR A 226 -16.88 -8.33 5.24
CA TYR A 226 -16.34 -8.53 3.89
C TYR A 226 -15.96 -9.98 3.61
N ARG A 227 -16.07 -10.39 2.34
CA ARG A 227 -15.73 -11.73 1.83
C ARG A 227 -14.25 -11.91 1.52
N SER A 228 -13.59 -10.83 1.09
CA SER A 228 -12.18 -10.82 0.70
C SER A 228 -11.64 -9.42 0.96
N ILE A 229 -10.45 -9.36 1.55
CA ILE A 229 -9.84 -8.15 2.10
C ILE A 229 -8.40 -7.99 1.62
N THR A 230 -7.53 -9.01 1.75
CA THR A 230 -6.09 -8.79 1.55
C THR A 230 -5.70 -8.92 0.08
N ALA A 231 -4.98 -7.91 -0.44
CA ALA A 231 -4.49 -7.89 -1.82
C ALA A 231 -3.22 -7.02 -1.92
N ILE A 232 -2.20 -7.50 -2.62
CA ILE A 232 -0.98 -6.73 -2.90
C ILE A 232 -0.91 -6.50 -4.41
N ASP A 233 -0.97 -5.24 -4.83
CA ASP A 233 -0.81 -4.79 -6.22
C ASP A 233 0.06 -3.53 -6.22
N SER A 234 0.57 -3.14 -7.39
CA SER A 234 1.41 -1.96 -7.59
C SER A 234 0.62 -0.68 -7.29
N GLN A 235 1.17 0.20 -6.46
CA GLN A 235 0.64 1.49 -6.02
C GLN A 235 1.68 2.62 -6.19
N ARG A 236 2.39 2.64 -7.31
CA ARG A 236 3.53 3.54 -7.58
C ARG A 236 3.34 5.02 -7.19
N ARG A 237 2.17 5.61 -7.45
CA ARG A 237 1.93 7.02 -7.09
C ARG A 237 1.83 7.22 -5.58
N LEU A 238 1.19 6.29 -4.87
CA LEU A 238 1.13 6.26 -3.41
C LEU A 238 2.50 5.96 -2.80
N ALA A 239 3.29 5.08 -3.41
CA ALA A 239 4.66 4.80 -3.00
C ALA A 239 5.56 6.05 -3.15
N LEU A 240 5.45 6.78 -4.27
CA LEU A 240 6.13 8.06 -4.46
C LEU A 240 5.65 9.11 -3.47
N LEU A 241 4.34 9.21 -3.21
CA LEU A 241 3.78 10.11 -2.21
C LEU A 241 4.37 9.85 -0.82
N ALA A 242 4.46 8.59 -0.40
CA ALA A 242 5.06 8.20 0.87
C ALA A 242 6.60 8.13 0.79
N ASN A 243 7.21 9.26 0.44
CA ASN A 243 8.67 9.44 0.51
C ASN A 243 9.46 8.49 -0.39
N ASP A 244 8.89 8.15 -1.55
CA ASP A 244 9.50 7.27 -2.55
C ASP A 244 9.91 5.91 -1.96
N VAL A 245 8.99 5.33 -1.19
CA VAL A 245 9.11 3.95 -0.70
C VAL A 245 8.98 2.95 -1.87
N SER A 246 9.50 1.75 -1.72
CA SER A 246 9.43 0.68 -2.71
C SER A 246 7.98 0.28 -2.96
N ASP A 247 7.63 0.09 -4.22
CA ASP A 247 6.27 -0.27 -4.60
C ASP A 247 6.02 -1.75 -4.30
N ALA A 248 4.91 -2.06 -3.61
CA ALA A 248 4.56 -3.42 -3.23
C ALA A 248 5.76 -4.24 -2.69
N LEU A 249 6.20 -5.26 -3.42
CA LEU A 249 7.32 -6.13 -3.09
C LEU A 249 8.57 -5.82 -3.94
N ASP A 250 8.59 -4.73 -4.71
CA ASP A 250 9.66 -4.45 -5.66
C ASP A 250 10.99 -4.20 -4.94
N PRO A 251 12.12 -4.70 -5.49
CA PRO A 251 13.45 -4.47 -4.93
C PRO A 251 13.83 -3.00 -4.96
N LEU A 252 14.76 -2.61 -4.09
CA LEU A 252 15.35 -1.28 -4.13
C LEU A 252 16.18 -1.10 -5.42
N PRO A 253 16.12 0.08 -6.04
CA PRO A 253 16.98 0.39 -7.19
C PRO A 253 18.44 0.50 -6.75
N ALA A 254 19.38 0.21 -7.66
CA ALA A 254 20.81 0.35 -7.41
C ALA A 254 21.31 1.81 -7.25
N GLY A 255 20.43 2.80 -7.38
CA GLY A 255 20.77 4.21 -7.28
C GLY A 255 19.54 5.13 -7.23
N ARG A 256 19.78 6.43 -7.40
CA ARG A 256 18.72 7.45 -7.40
C ARG A 256 17.74 7.22 -8.54
N ARG A 257 16.45 7.36 -8.27
CA ARG A 257 15.39 7.29 -9.28
C ARG A 257 15.07 8.68 -9.80
N SER A 258 14.89 8.79 -11.12
CA SER A 258 14.30 9.96 -11.74
C SER A 258 12.80 9.73 -11.90
N HIS A 259 12.00 10.58 -11.28
CA HIS A 259 10.55 10.55 -11.37
C HIS A 259 10.07 11.65 -12.31
N ARG A 260 9.27 11.27 -13.31
CA ARG A 260 8.53 12.22 -14.12
C ARG A 260 7.19 12.51 -13.45
N ILE A 261 6.97 13.76 -13.06
CA ILE A 261 5.75 14.23 -12.41
C ILE A 261 5.05 15.17 -13.38
N ASP A 262 3.93 14.73 -13.93
CA ASP A 262 3.08 15.56 -14.78
C ASP A 262 2.17 16.43 -13.89
N ALA A 263 2.40 17.75 -13.90
CA ALA A 263 1.63 18.75 -13.17
C ALA A 263 0.95 19.74 -14.14
N PRO A 264 -0.05 20.53 -13.70
CA PRO A 264 -0.73 21.51 -14.57
C PRO A 264 0.21 22.51 -15.26
N GLY A 265 1.35 22.83 -14.65
CA GLY A 265 2.38 23.72 -15.20
C GLY A 265 3.41 23.04 -16.12
N GLY A 266 3.22 21.78 -16.48
CA GLY A 266 4.15 20.97 -17.26
C GLY A 266 4.79 19.85 -16.44
N ALA A 267 5.53 18.98 -17.14
CA ALA A 267 6.19 17.85 -16.51
C ALA A 267 7.54 18.22 -15.92
N ARG A 268 7.82 17.71 -14.72
CA ARG A 268 9.09 17.89 -14.03
C ARG A 268 9.78 16.55 -13.86
N LEU A 269 11.11 16.54 -13.97
CA LEU A 269 11.94 15.40 -13.63
C LEU A 269 12.60 15.68 -12.28
N VAL A 270 12.31 14.84 -11.29
CA VAL A 270 12.80 15.02 -9.92
C VAL A 270 13.55 13.76 -9.49
N LEU A 271 14.76 13.94 -8.95
CA LEU A 271 15.56 12.84 -8.44
C LEU A 271 15.16 12.52 -6.99
N SER A 272 15.06 11.23 -6.69
CA SER A 272 14.84 10.72 -5.34
C SER A 272 15.88 9.65 -5.00
N PRO A 273 16.52 9.71 -3.81
CA PRO A 273 17.34 8.61 -3.29
C PRO A 273 16.55 7.35 -2.94
N GLY A 274 15.23 7.47 -2.73
CA GLY A 274 14.39 6.42 -2.15
C GLY A 274 14.31 6.50 -0.62
N TYR A 275 13.29 5.86 -0.05
CA TYR A 275 12.96 5.94 1.37
C TYR A 275 14.09 5.44 2.27
N ALA A 276 14.49 4.17 2.15
CA ALA A 276 15.49 3.57 3.03
C ALA A 276 16.84 4.27 2.92
N ALA A 277 17.27 4.65 1.71
CA ALA A 277 18.50 5.39 1.51
C ALA A 277 18.48 6.75 2.23
N THR A 278 17.35 7.44 2.22
CA THR A 278 17.20 8.73 2.92
C THR A 278 17.19 8.55 4.44
N VAL A 279 16.52 7.53 4.96
CA VAL A 279 16.49 7.24 6.41
C VAL A 279 17.85 6.78 6.93
N LEU A 280 18.56 5.92 6.19
CA LEU A 280 19.86 5.39 6.59
C LEU A 280 20.98 6.44 6.55
N GLN A 281 20.89 7.48 5.70
CA GLN A 281 21.83 8.61 5.72
C GLN A 281 21.85 9.34 7.07
N HIS A 282 20.74 9.30 7.81
CA HIS A 282 20.58 9.92 9.12
C HIS A 282 20.82 8.94 10.27
N SER A 283 21.20 7.69 9.97
CA SER A 283 21.43 6.61 10.94
C SER A 283 22.92 6.25 10.99
N ALA A 284 23.40 5.67 12.11
CA ALA A 284 24.76 5.15 12.17
C ALA A 284 24.94 4.01 11.13
N PRO A 285 26.08 3.93 10.41
CA PRO A 285 26.23 2.97 9.33
C PRO A 285 26.22 1.51 9.85
N ILE A 286 25.41 0.66 9.24
CA ILE A 286 25.63 -0.81 9.25
C ILE A 286 26.59 -1.12 8.10
N ALA A 287 27.60 -1.94 8.37
CA ALA A 287 28.35 -2.62 7.32
C ALA A 287 27.44 -3.67 6.67
N ALA A 288 26.63 -3.24 5.69
CA ALA A 288 26.05 -4.17 4.73
C ALA A 288 27.11 -4.34 3.63
N ASP A 289 27.58 -5.56 3.43
CA ASP A 289 28.35 -5.92 2.23
C ASP A 289 27.34 -6.00 1.07
N PRO A 290 27.32 -5.05 0.12
CA PRO A 290 26.41 -5.12 -0.99
C PRO A 290 27.01 -6.14 -1.97
N ALA A 291 26.79 -7.43 -1.68
CA ALA A 291 26.84 -8.41 -2.74
C ALA A 291 25.76 -7.98 -3.75
N ALA A 292 26.18 -7.34 -4.84
CA ALA A 292 25.29 -6.98 -5.94
C ALA A 292 24.72 -8.28 -6.49
N ALA A 293 23.56 -8.69 -5.97
CA ALA A 293 22.82 -9.82 -6.48
C ALA A 293 22.60 -9.57 -7.97
N GLY A 294 23.17 -10.43 -8.82
CA GLY A 294 23.00 -10.29 -10.27
C GLY A 294 21.51 -10.34 -10.64
N ASP A 295 21.15 -9.77 -11.78
CA ASP A 295 19.74 -9.61 -12.23
C ASP A 295 18.89 -10.89 -12.09
N SER A 296 19.50 -12.06 -12.30
CA SER A 296 18.84 -13.36 -12.13
C SER A 296 18.40 -13.65 -10.70
N ALA A 297 19.24 -13.33 -9.71
CA ALA A 297 18.91 -13.52 -8.30
C ALA A 297 17.77 -12.60 -7.84
N VAL A 298 17.68 -11.40 -8.41
CA VAL A 298 16.69 -10.38 -8.02
C VAL A 298 15.27 -10.75 -8.45
N TRP A 299 15.06 -11.18 -9.71
CA TRP A 299 13.70 -11.57 -10.14
C TRP A 299 13.24 -12.89 -9.49
N GLN A 300 14.17 -13.82 -9.23
CA GLN A 300 13.86 -15.03 -8.47
C GLN A 300 13.48 -14.70 -7.02
N ALA A 301 14.19 -13.77 -6.37
CA ALA A 301 13.86 -13.30 -5.03
C ALA A 301 12.47 -12.65 -4.97
N GLN A 302 12.06 -11.88 -5.99
CA GLN A 302 10.69 -11.37 -6.10
C GLN A 302 9.64 -12.52 -6.08
N LEU A 303 9.88 -13.63 -6.78
CA LEU A 303 8.98 -14.79 -6.72
C LEU A 303 9.02 -15.51 -5.37
N ARG A 304 10.19 -15.62 -4.73
CA ARG A 304 10.34 -16.17 -3.36
C ARG A 304 9.53 -15.38 -2.34
N LEU A 305 9.62 -14.05 -2.39
CA LEU A 305 8.82 -13.18 -1.53
C LEU A 305 7.32 -13.35 -1.80
N ARG A 306 6.89 -13.37 -3.07
CA ARG A 306 5.48 -13.65 -3.40
C ARG A 306 5.00 -14.96 -2.80
N ALA A 307 5.79 -16.04 -2.90
CA ALA A 307 5.45 -17.33 -2.31
C ALA A 307 5.36 -17.28 -0.78
N ALA A 308 6.24 -16.51 -0.13
CA ALA A 308 6.22 -16.35 1.32
C ALA A 308 4.97 -15.60 1.83
N LEU A 309 4.46 -14.61 1.07
CA LEU A 309 3.29 -13.82 1.48
C LEU A 309 1.95 -14.40 1.00
N GLN A 310 1.91 -15.08 -0.14
CA GLN A 310 0.67 -15.56 -0.77
C GLN A 310 -0.26 -16.34 0.18
N PRO A 311 0.23 -17.17 1.14
CA PRO A 311 -0.63 -17.87 2.07
C PRO A 311 -1.48 -16.98 2.98
N GLN A 312 -1.16 -15.68 3.12
CA GLN A 312 -1.91 -14.68 3.90
C GLN A 312 -2.63 -13.63 3.04
N ILE A 313 -2.45 -13.64 1.72
CA ILE A 313 -3.11 -12.69 0.80
C ILE A 313 -4.26 -13.40 0.07
N ASP A 314 -5.47 -12.83 0.07
CA ASP A 314 -6.67 -13.41 -0.56
C ASP A 314 -6.59 -13.40 -2.09
N LYS A 315 -5.99 -12.35 -2.64
CA LYS A 315 -5.80 -12.20 -4.08
C LYS A 315 -4.43 -12.73 -4.52
N PRO A 316 -4.34 -13.32 -5.73
CA PRO A 316 -3.06 -13.60 -6.36
C PRO A 316 -2.15 -12.37 -6.37
N ILE A 317 -0.88 -12.53 -5.97
CA ILE A 317 0.14 -11.48 -6.07
C ILE A 317 0.77 -11.56 -7.47
N ASP A 318 0.04 -11.04 -8.45
CA ASP A 318 0.32 -11.23 -9.87
C ASP A 318 0.71 -9.94 -10.60
N TYR A 319 0.96 -8.83 -9.89
CA TYR A 319 1.38 -7.59 -10.52
C TYR A 319 2.75 -7.77 -11.22
N PRO A 320 3.13 -6.94 -12.21
CA PRO A 320 4.36 -7.13 -12.96
C PRO A 320 5.62 -7.17 -12.10
N LEU A 321 6.61 -7.99 -12.47
CA LEU A 321 7.93 -7.96 -11.84
C LEU A 321 8.65 -6.65 -12.16
N ALA A 322 9.38 -6.11 -11.19
CA ALA A 322 10.34 -5.04 -11.43
C ALA A 322 11.59 -5.63 -12.08
N LEU A 323 11.77 -5.34 -13.36
CA LEU A 323 12.91 -5.78 -14.17
C LEU A 323 13.63 -4.55 -14.74
N ALA A 324 14.95 -4.64 -14.86
CA ALA A 324 15.77 -3.56 -15.41
C ALA A 324 15.49 -3.30 -16.91
N ALA A 325 15.05 -4.32 -17.64
CA ALA A 325 14.72 -4.24 -19.05
C ALA A 325 13.46 -5.06 -19.37
N SER A 326 12.88 -4.81 -20.55
CA SER A 326 11.77 -5.61 -21.07
C SER A 326 12.18 -7.09 -21.17
N PRO A 327 11.37 -8.02 -20.61
CA PRO A 327 11.75 -9.43 -20.55
C PRO A 327 11.71 -10.09 -21.93
N THR A 328 12.77 -10.84 -22.25
CA THR A 328 12.84 -11.73 -23.41
C THR A 328 11.84 -12.88 -23.28
N ALA A 329 11.50 -13.53 -24.40
CA ALA A 329 10.61 -14.69 -24.38
C ALA A 329 11.13 -15.82 -23.47
N ASP A 330 12.45 -16.07 -23.50
CA ASP A 330 13.12 -17.05 -22.66
C ASP A 330 12.98 -16.71 -21.16
N LEU A 331 13.23 -15.45 -20.77
CA LEU A 331 13.04 -15.02 -19.39
C LEU A 331 11.58 -15.18 -18.93
N ARG A 332 10.60 -14.88 -19.80
CA ARG A 332 9.17 -15.10 -19.46
C ARG A 332 8.89 -16.58 -19.19
N GLN A 333 9.43 -17.47 -20.02
CA GLN A 333 9.28 -18.93 -19.83
C GLN A 333 9.93 -19.40 -18.52
N GLN A 334 11.11 -18.87 -18.17
CA GLN A 334 11.78 -19.16 -16.89
C GLN A 334 10.94 -18.68 -15.69
N VAL A 335 10.39 -17.47 -15.76
CA VAL A 335 9.50 -16.91 -14.72
C VAL A 335 8.25 -17.77 -14.55
N GLU A 336 7.61 -18.16 -15.66
CA GLU A 336 6.43 -19.03 -15.64
C GLU A 336 6.71 -20.43 -15.09
N ALA A 337 7.87 -21.01 -15.41
CA ALA A 337 8.30 -22.29 -14.87
C ALA A 337 8.52 -22.22 -13.35
N LEU A 338 9.24 -21.20 -12.88
CA LEU A 338 9.51 -21.04 -11.46
C LEU A 338 8.24 -20.69 -10.66
N ALA A 339 7.36 -19.83 -11.20
CA ALA A 339 6.09 -19.51 -10.57
C ALA A 339 5.23 -20.77 -10.37
N ARG A 340 5.15 -21.65 -11.38
CA ARG A 340 4.47 -22.95 -11.27
C ARG A 340 5.11 -23.86 -10.24
N GLN A 341 6.44 -23.97 -10.23
CA GLN A 341 7.17 -24.78 -9.25
C GLN A 341 6.88 -24.33 -7.80
N MET A 342 6.76 -23.02 -7.60
CA MET A 342 6.49 -22.41 -6.29
C MET A 342 4.99 -22.33 -5.95
N ALA A 343 4.11 -22.79 -6.83
CA ALA A 343 2.66 -22.69 -6.70
C ALA A 343 2.16 -21.25 -6.45
N VAL A 344 2.80 -20.26 -7.08
CA VAL A 344 2.38 -18.85 -7.06
C VAL A 344 1.79 -18.44 -8.39
N ALA A 345 1.02 -17.35 -8.37
CA ALA A 345 0.47 -16.80 -9.60
C ALA A 345 1.58 -16.27 -10.51
N THR A 346 1.44 -16.55 -11.81
CA THR A 346 2.32 -15.99 -12.83
C THR A 346 2.19 -14.46 -12.85
N PRO A 347 3.30 -13.70 -12.78
CA PRO A 347 3.27 -12.25 -12.93
C PRO A 347 2.64 -11.84 -14.27
N ARG A 348 1.77 -10.83 -14.22
CA ARG A 348 1.27 -10.14 -15.41
C ARG A 348 2.42 -9.41 -16.10
N TRP A 349 2.43 -9.41 -17.41
CA TRP A 349 3.37 -8.61 -18.18
C TRP A 349 2.76 -7.23 -18.45
N PRO A 350 3.54 -6.13 -18.35
CA PRO A 350 3.03 -4.82 -18.72
C PRO A 350 2.58 -4.88 -20.19
N LEU A 351 1.40 -4.35 -20.48
CA LEU A 351 0.96 -4.15 -21.85
C LEU A 351 2.01 -3.25 -22.52
N MET A 352 2.61 -3.72 -23.62
CA MET A 352 3.38 -2.81 -24.47
C MET A 352 2.41 -1.70 -24.88
N LEU A 353 2.63 -0.49 -24.41
CA LEU A 353 2.00 0.67 -25.01
C LEU A 353 2.50 0.68 -26.46
N ALA A 354 1.65 0.20 -27.38
CA ALA A 354 1.86 0.45 -28.79
C ALA A 354 2.03 1.96 -28.92
N ALA A 355 3.23 2.39 -29.31
CA ALA A 355 3.50 3.79 -29.58
C ALA A 355 2.42 4.24 -30.58
N ARG A 356 1.46 5.04 -30.12
CA ARG A 356 0.55 5.73 -31.03
C ARG A 356 1.44 6.71 -31.78
N SER A 357 1.90 6.27 -32.96
CA SER A 357 2.53 7.13 -33.95
C SER A 357 1.46 8.13 -34.38
N SER A 358 1.47 9.31 -33.76
CA SER A 358 0.70 10.46 -34.23
C SER A 358 1.38 11.03 -35.48
N ALA A 359 1.31 10.30 -36.58
CA ALA A 359 1.44 10.86 -37.91
C ALA A 359 0.06 11.36 -38.35
N GLN A 360 -0.35 12.52 -37.80
CA GLN A 360 -1.36 13.36 -38.46
C GLN A 360 -0.59 14.47 -39.16
N GLN A 361 -0.40 14.27 -40.47
CA GLN A 361 0.04 15.32 -41.38
C GLN A 361 -0.95 16.50 -41.31
N PRO A 362 -0.49 17.75 -41.21
CA PRO A 362 -1.35 18.91 -41.37
C PRO A 362 -1.78 19.02 -42.83
N THR A 363 -3.08 18.87 -43.08
CA THR A 363 -3.71 19.32 -44.32
C THR A 363 -3.70 20.85 -44.33
N HIS A 364 -2.88 21.45 -45.20
CA HIS A 364 -3.01 22.86 -45.54
C HIS A 364 -4.25 23.09 -46.43
N PRO A 365 -5.04 24.15 -46.19
CA PRO A 365 -6.08 24.56 -47.10
C PRO A 365 -5.50 25.43 -48.22
N SER A 366 -5.91 25.17 -49.46
CA SER A 366 -5.88 26.11 -50.57
C SER A 366 -7.31 26.37 -51.03
#